data_AF-A0A150L7K2-F1
#
_entry.id   AF-A0A150L7K2-F1
#
_cell.length_a   1.000
_cell.length_b   1.000
_cell.length_c   1.000
_cell.angle_alpha   90.00
_cell.angle_beta   90.00
_cell.angle_gamma   90.00
#
_symmetry.space_group_name_H-M   'P 1'
#
loop_
_entity.id
_entity.type
_entity.pdbx_description
1 polymer ?
#
loop_
_entity_poly.entity_id
_entity_poly.type
_entity_poly.pdbx_seq_one_letter_code
_entity_poly.pdbx_strand_id
1 'polypeptide(L)'
;MTRSKTTTSGDYSPVFNNDGNVYQQNVIHLRSDVINPYNLKKVIDFLEFELEDELEANQRVQDDDGLKRINIAAKNEINNLEEEGCYDYNSVIIESSIYFKTIKDILSDPRNKVLRKSYNNIKKTINNKIPIIKREKNYFSKVLNDIIDRFLNSNDIDLLENEEMVSVVIHFMYYICHIGENGDNNAETG
;
A
#
# COMPACT_ATOMS: atom_id res chain seq x y z
N MET A 1 -17.47 34.32 -12.13
CA MET A 1 -17.06 33.56 -10.93
C MET A 1 -16.21 32.40 -11.38
N THR A 2 -14.89 32.58 -11.35
CA THR A 2 -13.88 31.63 -11.85
C THR A 2 -13.61 30.61 -10.75
N ARG A 3 -13.99 29.34 -10.97
CA ARG A 3 -13.73 28.23 -10.04
C ARG A 3 -12.23 27.91 -10.08
N SER A 4 -11.58 28.00 -8.92
CA SER A 4 -10.16 27.68 -8.73
C SER A 4 -9.90 26.21 -9.03
N LYS A 5 -8.99 25.93 -9.97
CA LYS A 5 -8.42 24.59 -10.17
C LYS A 5 -7.50 24.32 -8.97
N THR A 6 -7.82 23.33 -8.15
CA THR A 6 -6.88 22.81 -7.15
C THR A 6 -5.88 21.92 -7.85
N THR A 7 -4.78 22.51 -8.32
CA THR A 7 -3.58 21.77 -8.70
C THR A 7 -2.84 21.41 -7.42
N THR A 8 -2.65 20.11 -7.15
CA THR A 8 -1.62 19.65 -6.23
C THR A 8 -0.27 19.95 -6.87
N SER A 9 0.31 21.08 -6.47
CA SER A 9 1.58 21.57 -7.01
C SER A 9 2.74 20.96 -6.22
N GLY A 10 3.46 20.05 -6.86
CA GLY A 10 4.74 19.52 -6.43
C GLY A 10 5.29 18.66 -7.58
N ASP A 11 6.59 18.73 -7.83
CA ASP A 11 7.26 18.17 -9.02
C ASP A 11 7.08 16.64 -9.21
N TYR A 12 6.49 15.97 -8.21
CA TYR A 12 6.25 14.52 -8.15
C TYR A 12 4.81 14.14 -7.78
N SER A 13 3.84 15.06 -7.93
CA SER A 13 2.41 14.74 -7.81
C SER A 13 1.90 14.15 -9.14
N PRO A 14 1.03 13.13 -9.13
CA PRO A 14 0.32 12.71 -10.33
C PRO A 14 -0.45 13.90 -10.90
N VAL A 15 -0.24 14.24 -12.17
CA VAL A 15 -1.01 15.28 -12.85
C VAL A 15 -2.39 14.70 -13.16
N PHE A 16 -3.38 15.04 -12.34
CA PHE A 16 -4.78 14.75 -12.63
C PHE A 16 -5.29 15.71 -13.71
N ASN A 17 -5.20 15.30 -14.97
CA ASN A 17 -5.96 15.94 -16.04
C ASN A 17 -7.40 15.44 -15.99
N ASN A 18 -8.25 16.18 -15.29
CA ASN A 18 -9.68 15.92 -15.24
C ASN A 18 -10.34 16.48 -16.51
N ASP A 19 -9.99 15.90 -17.67
CA ASP A 19 -10.59 16.22 -18.96
C ASP A 19 -11.88 15.42 -19.13
N GLY A 20 -12.88 15.73 -18.29
CA GLY A 20 -14.32 15.66 -18.58
C GLY A 20 -14.93 14.40 -19.21
N ASN A 21 -14.23 13.28 -19.32
CA ASN A 21 -14.72 12.10 -20.03
C ASN A 21 -15.44 11.18 -19.05
N VAL A 22 -16.75 11.43 -18.92
CA VAL A 22 -17.69 10.78 -18.00
C VAL A 22 -17.75 9.25 -18.17
N TYR A 23 -17.17 8.70 -19.25
CA TYR A 23 -17.19 7.26 -19.54
C TYR A 23 -16.03 6.44 -18.94
N GLN A 24 -15.06 7.05 -18.27
CA GLN A 24 -14.08 6.32 -17.44
C GLN A 24 -14.43 6.31 -15.94
N GLN A 25 -15.57 6.89 -15.55
CA GLN A 25 -15.99 6.99 -14.14
C GLN A 25 -16.71 5.73 -13.61
N ASN A 26 -16.73 4.63 -14.37
CA ASN A 26 -17.50 3.43 -14.01
C ASN A 26 -16.68 2.32 -13.32
N VAL A 27 -15.48 2.58 -12.81
CA VAL A 27 -14.73 1.56 -12.03
C VAL A 27 -14.51 1.94 -10.56
N ILE A 28 -14.68 3.20 -10.14
CA ILE A 28 -14.50 3.55 -8.71
C ILE A 28 -15.61 4.48 -8.24
N HIS A 29 -16.76 3.88 -7.96
CA HIS A 29 -17.74 4.41 -7.02
C HIS A 29 -17.64 3.63 -5.70
N LEU A 30 -16.44 3.61 -5.11
CA LEU A 30 -16.24 3.18 -3.73
C LEU A 30 -16.08 4.42 -2.86
N ARG A 31 -16.89 4.40 -1.80
CA ARG A 31 -17.30 5.57 -1.03
C ARG A 31 -16.13 6.07 -0.23
N SER A 32 -15.87 7.39 -0.28
CA SER A 32 -14.92 8.09 0.59
C SER A 32 -15.09 7.79 2.10
N ASP A 33 -16.21 7.18 2.50
CA ASP A 33 -16.51 6.77 3.88
C ASP A 33 -15.84 5.43 4.30
N VAL A 34 -15.27 4.68 3.36
CA VAL A 34 -14.73 3.31 3.57
C VAL A 34 -13.38 3.33 4.30
N ILE A 35 -12.52 4.34 4.07
CA ILE A 35 -11.19 4.39 4.71
C ILE A 35 -11.19 5.42 5.83
N ASN A 36 -11.39 4.92 7.05
CA ASN A 36 -11.37 5.66 8.29
C ASN A 36 -10.55 4.89 9.35
N PRO A 37 -10.23 5.49 10.52
CA PRO A 37 -9.41 4.83 11.54
C PRO A 37 -9.96 3.49 12.03
N TYR A 38 -11.28 3.33 12.08
CA TYR A 38 -11.94 2.11 12.55
C TYR A 38 -11.80 0.98 11.54
N ASN A 39 -12.06 1.24 10.26
CA ASN A 39 -11.91 0.24 9.20
C ASN A 39 -10.43 -0.12 8.97
N LEU A 40 -9.52 0.87 9.02
CA LEU A 40 -8.09 0.58 8.96
C LEU A 40 -7.64 -0.29 10.13
N LYS A 41 -8.15 -0.01 11.35
CA LYS A 41 -7.85 -0.85 12.51
C LYS A 41 -8.34 -2.29 12.31
N LYS A 42 -9.57 -2.50 11.84
CA LYS A 42 -10.09 -3.84 11.56
C LYS A 42 -9.18 -4.62 10.60
N VAL A 43 -8.81 -3.99 9.48
CA VAL A 43 -7.95 -4.64 8.49
C VAL A 43 -6.58 -4.95 9.08
N ILE A 44 -5.94 -4.01 9.77
CA ILE A 44 -4.62 -4.26 10.37
C ILE A 44 -4.67 -5.32 11.47
N ASP A 45 -5.68 -5.31 12.36
CA ASP A 45 -5.84 -6.34 13.38
C ASP A 45 -5.98 -7.73 12.73
N PHE A 46 -6.75 -7.82 11.65
CA PHE A 46 -6.91 -9.05 10.87
C PHE A 46 -5.59 -9.52 10.25
N LEU A 47 -4.88 -8.62 9.55
CA LEU A 47 -3.60 -8.95 8.94
C LEU A 47 -2.58 -9.40 9.99
N GLU A 48 -2.61 -8.83 11.20
CA GLU A 48 -1.75 -9.25 12.30
C GLU A 48 -2.14 -10.64 12.82
N PHE A 49 -3.44 -10.92 12.96
CA PHE A 49 -3.95 -12.23 13.39
C PHE A 49 -3.58 -13.36 12.40
N GLU A 50 -3.76 -13.15 11.09
CA GLU A 50 -3.37 -14.13 10.07
C GLU A 50 -1.86 -14.42 10.01
N LEU A 51 -1.06 -13.52 10.59
CA LEU A 51 0.38 -13.65 10.69
C LEU A 51 0.84 -14.06 12.09
N GLU A 52 -0.06 -14.26 13.06
CA GLU A 52 0.29 -14.39 14.49
C GLU A 52 1.36 -15.48 14.72
N ASP A 53 1.22 -16.64 14.08
CA ASP A 53 2.17 -17.77 14.16
C ASP A 53 3.57 -17.46 13.57
N GLU A 54 3.68 -16.38 12.79
CA GLU A 54 4.89 -15.95 12.09
C GLU A 54 5.51 -14.69 12.70
N LEU A 55 4.79 -14.04 13.62
CA LEU A 55 5.30 -12.90 14.38
C LEU A 55 6.34 -13.40 15.38
N GLU A 56 7.60 -12.97 15.24
CA GLU A 56 8.59 -13.33 16.25
C GLU A 56 8.31 -12.55 17.55
N ALA A 57 8.18 -13.26 18.68
CA ALA A 57 7.86 -12.67 19.98
C ALA A 57 8.83 -11.56 20.45
N ASN A 58 10.03 -11.48 19.87
CA ASN A 58 11.09 -10.52 20.20
C ASN A 58 11.41 -9.54 19.06
N GLN A 59 10.48 -9.31 18.12
CA GLN A 59 10.71 -8.30 17.08
C GLN A 59 10.90 -6.92 17.72
N ARG A 60 12.16 -6.46 17.78
CA ARG A 60 12.50 -5.05 18.00
C ARG A 60 12.05 -4.27 16.77
N VAL A 61 10.78 -3.90 16.74
CA VAL A 61 10.27 -2.92 15.79
C VAL A 61 10.83 -1.57 16.21
N GLN A 62 11.80 -1.06 15.46
CA GLN A 62 12.12 0.36 15.53
C GLN A 62 10.95 1.09 14.85
N ASP A 63 10.37 2.10 15.53
CA ASP A 63 9.45 3.03 14.89
C ASP A 63 10.27 3.71 13.78
N ASP A 64 9.96 3.37 12.52
CA ASP A 64 10.57 4.00 11.37
C ASP A 64 9.91 5.39 11.24
N ASP A 65 10.62 6.40 11.76
CA ASP A 65 10.11 7.76 11.93
C ASP A 65 10.07 8.56 10.61
N GLY A 66 10.37 7.93 9.47
CA GLY A 66 10.42 8.59 8.17
C GLY A 66 9.79 7.75 7.06
N LEU A 67 8.73 8.27 6.46
CA LEU A 67 8.18 7.75 5.21
C LEU A 67 9.11 8.10 4.06
N LYS A 68 10.23 7.37 3.97
CA LYS A 68 11.21 7.49 2.90
C LYS A 68 10.70 6.72 1.69
N ARG A 69 10.51 7.42 0.59
CA ARG A 69 10.15 6.80 -0.69
C ARG A 69 11.13 7.19 -1.77
N ILE A 70 11.30 6.30 -2.75
CA ILE A 70 11.90 6.64 -4.03
C ILE A 70 10.80 6.88 -5.06
N ASN A 71 11.17 7.35 -6.25
CA ASN A 71 10.24 7.47 -7.37
C ASN A 71 9.58 6.11 -7.67
N ILE A 72 8.25 6.09 -7.85
CA ILE A 72 7.51 4.84 -8.06
C ILE A 72 7.93 4.11 -9.34
N ALA A 73 8.28 4.83 -10.41
CA ALA A 73 8.79 4.20 -11.63
C ALA A 73 10.13 3.49 -11.39
N ALA A 74 11.05 4.15 -10.67
CA ALA A 74 12.32 3.53 -10.27
C ALA A 74 12.11 2.33 -9.34
N LYS A 75 11.17 2.42 -8.39
CA LYS A 75 10.77 1.31 -7.51
C LYS A 75 10.24 0.11 -8.31
N ASN A 76 9.40 0.37 -9.31
CA ASN A 76 8.83 -0.65 -10.18
C ASN A 76 9.91 -1.35 -11.00
N GLU A 77 10.87 -0.59 -11.55
CA GLU A 77 12.01 -1.10 -12.30
C GLU A 77 12.91 -1.98 -11.41
N ILE A 78 13.32 -1.48 -10.24
CA ILE A 78 14.16 -2.22 -9.27
C ILE A 78 13.52 -3.55 -8.89
N ASN A 79 12.20 -3.57 -8.68
CA ASN A 79 11.52 -4.79 -8.28
C ASN A 79 11.14 -5.69 -9.46
N ASN A 80 11.27 -5.23 -10.70
CA ASN A 80 10.69 -5.88 -11.87
C ASN A 80 9.18 -6.10 -11.69
N LEU A 81 8.42 -5.01 -11.48
CA LEU A 81 6.99 -5.05 -11.12
C LEU A 81 6.16 -5.83 -12.13
N GLU A 82 6.37 -5.55 -13.40
CA GLU A 82 5.64 -6.14 -14.51
C GLU A 82 6.57 -6.16 -15.73
N GLU A 83 6.09 -6.72 -16.83
CA GLU A 83 6.84 -6.76 -18.08
C GLU A 83 7.17 -5.34 -18.55
N GLU A 84 8.37 -5.15 -19.10
CA GLU A 84 8.80 -3.85 -19.61
C GLU A 84 7.81 -3.33 -20.66
N GLY A 85 7.35 -2.09 -20.48
CA GLY A 85 6.34 -1.48 -21.35
C GLY A 85 4.89 -1.82 -20.99
N CYS A 86 4.65 -2.70 -20.01
CA CYS A 86 3.35 -2.87 -19.37
C CYS A 86 3.22 -1.91 -18.18
N TYR A 87 2.01 -1.41 -17.94
CA TYR A 87 1.71 -0.48 -16.84
C TYR A 87 0.40 -0.82 -16.13
N ASP A 88 -0.15 -2.02 -16.36
CA ASP A 88 -1.46 -2.41 -15.87
C ASP A 88 -1.45 -2.47 -14.35
N TYR A 89 -0.44 -3.12 -13.76
CA TYR A 89 -0.37 -3.26 -12.31
C TYR A 89 0.04 -1.95 -11.63
N ASN A 90 0.95 -1.19 -12.23
CA ASN A 90 1.25 0.15 -11.77
C ASN A 90 0.01 1.04 -11.72
N SER A 91 -0.89 0.94 -12.71
CA SER A 91 -2.14 1.70 -12.72
C SER A 91 -3.03 1.37 -11.51
N VAL A 92 -3.13 0.10 -11.11
CA VAL A 92 -3.87 -0.32 -9.91
C VAL A 92 -3.29 0.27 -8.62
N ILE A 93 -1.95 0.32 -8.51
CA ILE A 93 -1.28 0.98 -7.37
C ILE A 93 -1.58 2.48 -7.35
N ILE A 94 -1.57 3.14 -8.51
CA ILE A 94 -1.90 4.57 -8.63
C ILE A 94 -3.36 4.83 -8.27
N GLU A 95 -4.29 3.97 -8.66
CA GLU A 95 -5.69 4.07 -8.23
C GLU A 95 -5.83 3.99 -6.71
N SER A 96 -5.10 3.08 -6.06
CA SER A 96 -5.07 2.97 -4.60
C SER A 96 -4.50 4.21 -3.90
N SER A 97 -3.71 5.03 -4.61
CA SER A 97 -2.99 6.16 -4.03
C SER A 97 -3.88 7.27 -3.48
N ILE A 98 -5.15 7.33 -3.92
CA ILE A 98 -6.15 8.26 -3.39
C ILE A 98 -6.33 8.13 -1.87
N TYR A 99 -6.02 6.96 -1.31
CA TYR A 99 -6.17 6.66 0.11
C TYR A 99 -4.89 6.77 0.94
N PHE A 100 -3.71 6.85 0.29
CA PHE A 100 -2.42 6.75 0.98
C PHE A 100 -2.21 7.88 1.99
N LYS A 101 -2.69 9.09 1.69
CA LYS A 101 -2.62 10.21 2.65
C LYS A 101 -3.43 9.92 3.91
N THR A 102 -4.65 9.39 3.77
CA THR A 102 -5.51 9.05 4.91
C THR A 102 -4.88 7.97 5.78
N ILE A 103 -4.34 6.91 5.17
CA ILE A 103 -3.64 5.85 5.90
C ILE A 103 -2.43 6.40 6.65
N LYS A 104 -1.61 7.21 5.98
CA LYS A 104 -0.46 7.91 6.59
C LYS A 104 -0.89 8.74 7.80
N ASP A 105 -1.91 9.57 7.66
CA ASP A 105 -2.39 10.46 8.73
C ASP A 105 -2.88 9.64 9.93
N ILE A 106 -3.59 8.53 9.70
CA ILE A 106 -4.07 7.64 10.77
C ILE A 106 -2.90 6.98 11.52
N LEU A 107 -1.91 6.42 10.80
CA LEU A 107 -0.77 5.74 11.41
C LEU A 107 0.18 6.71 12.15
N SER A 108 0.23 7.96 11.70
CA SER A 108 1.06 9.00 12.31
C SER A 108 0.44 9.58 13.59
N ASP A 109 -0.88 9.43 13.80
CA ASP A 109 -1.56 9.91 15.00
C ASP A 109 -1.01 9.19 16.26
N PRO A 110 -0.48 9.91 17.26
CA PRO A 110 0.04 9.32 18.48
C PRO A 110 -0.97 8.44 19.25
N ARG A 111 -2.28 8.71 19.10
CA ARG A 111 -3.35 7.91 19.71
C ARG A 111 -3.41 6.49 19.14
N ASN A 112 -2.91 6.31 17.92
CA ASN A 112 -2.92 5.05 17.20
C ASN A 112 -1.61 4.26 17.34
N LYS A 113 -0.84 4.47 18.43
CA LYS A 113 0.44 3.77 18.67
C LYS A 113 0.34 2.23 18.59
N VAL A 114 -0.78 1.65 19.05
CA VAL A 114 -1.00 0.20 19.02
C VAL A 114 -1.19 -0.26 17.57
N LEU A 115 -2.05 0.43 16.82
CA LEU A 115 -2.27 0.19 15.40
C LEU A 115 -0.97 0.30 14.59
N ARG A 116 -0.15 1.33 14.86
CA ARG A 116 1.15 1.51 14.20
C ARG A 116 2.11 0.36 14.53
N LYS A 117 2.11 -0.13 15.78
CA LYS A 117 2.91 -1.30 16.16
C LYS A 117 2.50 -2.53 15.36
N SER A 118 1.20 -2.82 15.28
CA SER A 118 0.64 -3.93 14.50
C SER A 118 1.02 -3.82 13.02
N TYR A 119 0.82 -2.64 12.43
CA TYR A 119 1.24 -2.34 11.05
C TYR A 119 2.73 -2.64 10.83
N ASN A 120 3.60 -2.22 11.75
CA ASN A 120 5.03 -2.46 11.63
C ASN A 120 5.42 -3.94 11.79
N ASN A 121 4.72 -4.70 12.64
CA ASN A 121 4.89 -6.15 12.76
C ASN A 121 4.56 -6.83 11.41
N ILE A 122 3.40 -6.51 10.83
CA ILE A 122 2.96 -7.02 9.53
C ILE A 122 3.98 -6.68 8.44
N LYS A 123 4.40 -5.41 8.35
CA LYS A 123 5.45 -4.94 7.42
C LYS A 123 6.68 -5.83 7.48
N LYS A 124 7.20 -6.07 8.69
CA LYS A 124 8.42 -6.86 8.89
C LYS A 124 8.22 -8.32 8.47
N THR A 125 7.10 -8.92 8.84
CA THR A 125 6.78 -10.31 8.48
C THR A 125 6.61 -10.49 6.98
N ILE A 126 5.91 -9.58 6.30
CA ILE A 126 5.79 -9.59 4.84
C ILE A 126 7.17 -9.48 4.17
N ASN A 127 8.01 -8.54 4.62
CA ASN A 127 9.37 -8.39 4.08
C ASN A 127 10.24 -9.63 4.23
N ASN A 128 10.13 -10.33 5.36
CA ASN A 128 10.87 -11.57 5.58
C ASN A 128 10.45 -12.68 4.59
N LYS A 129 9.21 -12.65 4.09
CA LYS A 129 8.69 -13.63 3.14
C LYS A 129 8.95 -13.31 1.68
N ILE A 130 9.05 -12.02 1.33
CA ILE A 130 9.27 -11.58 -0.05
C ILE A 130 10.43 -12.31 -0.75
N PRO A 131 11.61 -12.52 -0.16
CA PRO A 131 12.70 -13.23 -0.83
C PRO A 131 12.37 -14.67 -1.26
N ILE A 132 11.50 -15.35 -0.52
CA ILE A 132 11.07 -16.71 -0.84
C ILE A 132 10.07 -16.67 -1.99
N ILE A 133 9.03 -15.83 -1.89
CA ILE A 133 7.99 -15.68 -2.91
C ILE A 133 8.61 -15.19 -4.23
N LYS A 134 9.51 -14.21 -4.18
CA LYS A 134 10.19 -13.64 -5.36
C LYS A 134 11.03 -14.66 -6.12
N ARG A 135 11.58 -15.71 -5.47
CA ARG A 135 12.32 -16.78 -6.18
C ARG A 135 11.43 -17.59 -7.11
N GLU A 136 10.13 -17.62 -6.86
CA GLU A 136 9.16 -18.43 -7.60
C GLU A 136 8.40 -17.61 -8.66
N LYS A 137 8.59 -16.28 -8.69
CA LYS A 137 7.80 -15.36 -9.51
C LYS A 137 8.70 -14.49 -10.38
N ASN A 138 8.35 -14.39 -11.66
CA ASN A 138 9.09 -13.55 -12.61
C ASN A 138 8.87 -12.05 -12.37
N TYR A 139 7.70 -11.66 -11.89
CA TYR A 139 7.28 -10.26 -11.74
C TYR A 139 6.81 -9.99 -10.31
N PHE A 140 7.14 -8.80 -9.79
CA PHE A 140 6.78 -8.43 -8.43
C PHE A 140 5.29 -8.17 -8.24
N SER A 141 4.55 -7.84 -9.30
CA SER A 141 3.07 -7.81 -9.29
C SER A 141 2.49 -9.15 -8.83
N LYS A 142 3.08 -10.28 -9.25
CA LYS A 142 2.68 -11.61 -8.78
C LYS A 142 3.06 -11.85 -7.31
N VAL A 143 4.16 -11.26 -6.83
CA VAL A 143 4.53 -11.31 -5.40
C VAL A 143 3.52 -10.54 -4.56
N LEU A 144 3.12 -9.34 -5.02
CA LEU A 144 2.12 -8.52 -4.34
C LEU A 144 0.75 -9.21 -4.33
N ASN A 145 0.33 -9.80 -5.44
CA ASN A 145 -0.92 -10.57 -5.51
C ASN A 145 -0.86 -11.82 -4.62
N ASP A 146 0.23 -12.59 -4.61
CA ASP A 146 0.35 -13.74 -3.69
C ASP A 146 0.23 -13.31 -2.21
N ILE A 147 0.75 -12.12 -1.85
CA ILE A 147 0.60 -11.56 -0.50
C ILE A 147 -0.86 -11.18 -0.24
N ILE A 148 -1.52 -10.51 -1.17
CA ILE A 148 -2.94 -10.12 -1.06
C ILE A 148 -3.83 -11.38 -0.97
N ASP A 149 -3.70 -12.29 -1.92
CA ASP A 149 -4.46 -13.55 -2.01
C ASP A 149 -4.30 -14.39 -0.74
N ARG A 150 -3.13 -14.39 -0.12
CA ARG A 150 -2.93 -15.07 1.17
C ARG A 150 -3.91 -14.56 2.23
N PHE A 151 -4.13 -13.26 2.29
CA PHE A 151 -5.07 -12.67 3.24
C PHE A 151 -6.51 -12.91 2.83
N LEU A 152 -6.82 -12.87 1.53
CA LEU A 152 -8.18 -13.04 1.01
C LEU A 152 -8.68 -14.48 1.00
N ASN A 153 -7.78 -15.47 0.99
CA ASN A 153 -8.14 -16.89 1.04
C ASN A 153 -8.55 -17.38 2.45
N SER A 154 -8.75 -16.48 3.42
CA SER A 154 -9.33 -16.82 4.71
C SER A 154 -10.84 -17.04 4.57
N ASN A 155 -11.42 -17.95 5.37
CA ASN A 155 -12.85 -18.26 5.33
C ASN A 155 -13.74 -17.22 6.05
N ASP A 156 -13.24 -16.00 6.27
CA ASP A 156 -13.95 -14.97 7.04
C ASP A 156 -14.83 -14.09 6.14
N ILE A 157 -16.15 -14.10 6.39
CA ILE A 157 -17.14 -13.36 5.59
C ILE A 157 -17.01 -11.85 5.79
N ASP A 158 -16.63 -11.39 6.99
CA ASP A 158 -16.42 -9.95 7.27
C ASP A 158 -15.21 -9.40 6.49
N LEU A 159 -14.37 -10.31 5.95
CA LEU A 159 -13.18 -9.98 5.17
C LEU A 159 -13.47 -9.72 3.69
N LEU A 160 -14.41 -10.45 3.08
CA LEU A 160 -14.84 -10.19 1.70
C LEU A 160 -15.37 -8.76 1.54
N GLU A 161 -15.95 -8.20 2.60
CA GLU A 161 -16.41 -6.81 2.62
C GLU A 161 -15.26 -5.79 2.65
N ASN A 162 -14.02 -6.20 2.96
CA ASN A 162 -12.84 -5.35 3.11
C ASN A 162 -11.66 -5.74 2.20
N GLU A 163 -11.89 -6.61 1.21
CA GLU A 163 -10.88 -7.11 0.26
C GLU A 163 -10.10 -5.97 -0.44
N GLU A 164 -10.82 -4.95 -0.89
CA GLU A 164 -10.23 -3.77 -1.50
C GLU A 164 -9.25 -3.07 -0.55
N MET A 165 -9.62 -2.98 0.74
CA MET A 165 -8.80 -2.28 1.72
C MET A 165 -7.53 -3.07 2.08
N VAL A 166 -7.57 -4.41 2.03
CA VAL A 166 -6.36 -5.23 2.12
C VAL A 166 -5.40 -4.87 0.98
N SER A 167 -5.89 -4.87 -0.26
CA SER A 167 -5.10 -4.49 -1.44
C SER A 167 -4.50 -3.08 -1.29
N VAL A 168 -5.32 -2.10 -0.89
CA VAL A 168 -4.88 -0.71 -0.67
C VAL A 168 -3.79 -0.62 0.40
N VAL A 169 -3.91 -1.37 1.51
CA VAL A 169 -2.88 -1.40 2.57
C VAL A 169 -1.56 -1.98 2.03
N ILE A 170 -1.60 -3.06 1.26
CA ILE A 170 -0.39 -3.67 0.67
C ILE A 170 0.24 -2.72 -0.37
N HIS A 171 -0.55 -2.11 -1.25
CA HIS A 171 -0.09 -1.10 -2.19
C HIS A 171 0.54 0.09 -1.47
N PHE A 172 -0.07 0.54 -0.37
CA PHE A 172 0.49 1.60 0.47
C PHE A 172 1.87 1.21 1.01
N MET A 173 2.02 -0.01 1.54
CA MET A 173 3.33 -0.50 2.01
C MET A 173 4.37 -0.50 0.90
N TYR A 174 4.00 -0.94 -0.30
CA TYR A 174 4.93 -0.97 -1.43
C TYR A 174 5.33 0.44 -1.88
N TYR A 175 4.34 1.33 -2.01
CA TYR A 175 4.51 2.70 -2.47
C TYR A 175 5.45 3.52 -1.59
N ILE A 176 5.30 3.39 -0.27
CA ILE A 176 6.17 4.08 0.71
C ILE A 176 7.45 3.30 1.01
N CYS A 177 7.81 2.33 0.16
CA CYS A 177 9.06 1.57 0.26
C CYS A 177 9.19 0.77 1.57
N HIS A 178 8.08 0.51 2.25
CA HIS A 178 8.04 -0.36 3.42
C HIS A 178 8.19 -1.83 3.04
N ILE A 179 7.80 -2.21 1.82
CA ILE A 179 8.04 -3.57 1.29
C ILE A 179 8.70 -3.55 -0.10
N GLY A 180 9.39 -4.65 -0.42
CA GLY A 180 10.18 -4.79 -1.65
C GLY A 180 11.51 -4.04 -1.60
N GLU A 181 12.30 -4.13 -2.68
CA GLU A 181 13.64 -3.56 -2.75
C GLU A 181 13.59 -2.04 -3.00
N ASN A 182 14.43 -1.27 -2.30
CA ASN A 182 14.41 0.20 -2.30
C ASN A 182 15.57 0.83 -3.09
N GLY A 183 16.44 0.01 -3.69
CA GLY A 183 17.71 0.46 -4.27
C GLY A 183 18.69 0.99 -3.22
N ASP A 184 19.92 1.27 -3.66
CA ASP A 184 20.95 1.84 -2.79
C ASP A 184 20.70 3.36 -2.60
N ASN A 185 20.18 3.73 -1.44
CA ASN A 185 20.26 5.07 -0.79
C ASN A 185 19.97 6.34 -1.62
N ASN A 186 19.10 6.31 -2.63
CA ASN A 186 18.46 7.53 -3.17
C ASN A 186 17.15 7.85 -2.45
N ALA A 187 17.07 7.55 -1.14
CA ALA A 187 15.89 7.80 -0.34
C ALA A 187 15.72 9.31 -0.11
N GLU A 188 14.71 9.91 -0.74
CA GLU A 188 14.31 11.28 -0.39
C GLU A 188 13.56 11.25 0.95
N THR A 189 14.02 12.08 1.88
CA THR A 189 13.28 12.42 3.10
C THR A 189 12.18 13.40 2.73
N GLY A 190 10.93 12.93 2.70
CA GLY A 190 9.75 13.76 2.55
C GLY A 190 9.37 14.52 3.81
#